data_AF-A0A172ZJD6-F1
#
_entry.id   AF-A0A172ZJD6-F1
#
_cell.length_a   1.000
_cell.length_b   1.000
_cell.length_c   1.000
_cell.angle_alpha   90.00
_cell.angle_beta   90.00
_cell.angle_gamma   90.00
#
_symmetry.space_group_name_H-M   'P 1'
#
loop_
_entity.id
_entity.type
_entity.pdbx_description
1 polymer ?
#
loop_
_entity_poly.entity_id
_entity_poly.type
_entity_poly.pdbx_seq_one_letter_code
_entity_poly.pdbx_strand_id
1 'polypeptide(L)'
;MKPVYTFCVVCFSFFTAIFVPFSVISAAAPSIESAEQLDPQTRQLLEDSLSVTELDHEITRIHQEEQAVRTRYEQLEQQSITSQQQFNDAKIQSDKVLIAYYTGEREQLRNAFWAAGSISGVIAFYEYYKMILDHDQQVMADYRTRYDQIRSIRSDLLRTSTELNTIGSRLTEQRQRVASLQTRIHTGLASSSEPDTARQLIAEMNAYWENIGLYEVKNYFQALAQSMQQFPDFLQAQPGAIRTNGRQYTIVIEQQQLNDFLHQTAGLPDSLQFNFEQNRLVVHGEEGQLALEIIGHYEIENNQQNAMRFRVDQLVFNGFRLPDTTCQMLENEFDLSFYPEQIIPYLRATSVGIVPQSMTVQLELSLH
;
A
#
# COMPACT_ATOMS: atom_id res chain seq x y z
N MET A 1 -36.09 6.06 -84.79
CA MET A 1 -34.84 5.76 -85.53
C MET A 1 -33.97 4.87 -84.64
N LYS A 2 -33.65 3.65 -85.10
CA LYS A 2 -32.52 2.83 -84.64
C LYS A 2 -31.22 3.41 -85.27
N PRO A 3 -30.03 3.25 -84.66
CA PRO A 3 -29.23 2.01 -84.71
C PRO A 3 -28.68 1.64 -83.30
N VAL A 4 -28.48 0.39 -82.83
CA VAL A 4 -27.88 -0.87 -83.32
C VAL A 4 -26.40 -0.74 -83.75
N TYR A 5 -25.51 -1.31 -82.93
CA TYR A 5 -24.43 -2.28 -83.25
C TYR A 5 -23.23 -2.06 -82.29
N THR A 6 -22.38 -3.00 -81.84
CA THR A 6 -22.32 -4.46 -81.62
C THR A 6 -20.85 -4.76 -81.22
N PHE A 7 -20.63 -5.68 -80.26
CA PHE A 7 -19.44 -6.51 -79.97
C PHE A 7 -18.01 -5.92 -79.90
N CYS A 8 -17.27 -6.29 -78.83
CA CYS A 8 -16.08 -7.19 -78.92
C CYS A 8 -15.55 -7.53 -77.50
N VAL A 9 -15.63 -8.80 -77.06
CA VAL A 9 -14.53 -9.80 -76.99
C VAL A 9 -13.73 -9.78 -75.67
N VAL A 10 -14.10 -10.73 -74.81
CA VAL A 10 -13.29 -11.70 -74.04
C VAL A 10 -11.80 -11.40 -73.85
N CYS A 11 -11.35 -11.36 -72.59
CA CYS A 11 -10.15 -12.08 -72.18
C CYS A 11 -10.24 -12.54 -70.73
N PHE A 12 -10.17 -13.86 -70.59
CA PHE A 12 -10.12 -14.64 -69.37
C PHE A 12 -8.73 -14.47 -68.74
N SER A 13 -8.64 -14.23 -67.44
CA SER A 13 -7.37 -14.35 -66.70
C SER A 13 -7.65 -14.91 -65.30
N PHE A 14 -7.42 -16.21 -65.18
CA PHE A 14 -7.28 -16.95 -63.94
C PHE A 14 -6.23 -16.27 -63.04
N PHE A 15 -6.60 -15.85 -61.84
CA PHE A 15 -5.65 -15.64 -60.75
C PHE A 15 -6.08 -16.52 -59.57
N THR A 16 -5.46 -17.69 -59.49
CA THR A 16 -5.51 -18.62 -58.36
C THR A 16 -4.94 -17.94 -57.12
N ALA A 17 -5.80 -17.72 -56.12
CA ALA A 17 -5.39 -17.33 -54.78
C ALA A 17 -4.69 -18.53 -54.11
N ILE A 18 -3.38 -18.41 -53.88
CA ILE A 18 -2.63 -19.30 -52.99
C ILE A 18 -2.92 -18.81 -51.57
N PHE A 19 -3.94 -19.41 -50.95
CA PHE A 19 -4.11 -19.37 -49.49
C PHE A 19 -2.98 -20.20 -48.89
N VAL A 20 -1.93 -19.54 -48.40
CA VAL A 20 -0.96 -20.17 -47.49
C VAL A 20 -1.70 -20.32 -46.16
N PRO A 21 -1.96 -21.55 -45.66
CA PRO A 21 -2.49 -21.70 -44.32
C PRO A 21 -1.44 -21.20 -43.35
N PHE A 22 -1.77 -20.12 -42.65
CA PHE A 22 -1.03 -19.66 -41.49
C PHE A 22 -1.25 -20.74 -40.43
N SER A 23 -0.32 -21.71 -40.37
CA SER A 23 -0.26 -22.67 -39.28
C SER A 23 -0.07 -21.86 -38.00
N VAL A 24 -1.16 -21.75 -37.23
CA VAL A 24 -1.10 -21.29 -35.85
C VAL A 24 -0.25 -22.33 -35.14
N ILE A 25 1.01 -22.00 -34.87
CA ILE A 25 1.82 -22.71 -33.89
C ILE A 25 1.11 -22.46 -32.57
N SER A 26 0.25 -23.39 -32.18
CA SER A 26 -0.20 -23.50 -30.81
C SER A 26 1.05 -23.80 -30.00
N ALA A 27 1.62 -22.77 -29.37
CA ALA A 27 2.56 -22.96 -28.29
C ALA A 27 1.79 -23.72 -27.22
N ALA A 28 2.02 -25.02 -27.13
CA ALA A 28 1.60 -25.80 -25.98
C ALA A 28 2.17 -25.08 -24.76
N ALA A 29 1.30 -24.62 -23.86
CA ALA A 29 1.73 -24.12 -22.57
C ALA A 29 2.59 -25.23 -21.92
N PRO A 30 3.75 -24.91 -21.34
CA PRO A 30 4.50 -25.89 -20.58
C PRO A 30 3.56 -26.43 -19.50
N SER A 31 3.27 -27.74 -19.57
CA SER A 31 2.58 -28.44 -18.51
C SER A 31 3.57 -28.56 -17.36
N ILE A 32 3.62 -27.55 -16.51
CA ILE A 32 4.23 -27.70 -15.19
C ILE A 32 3.46 -28.86 -14.55
N GLU A 33 4.11 -30.02 -14.41
CA GLU A 33 3.57 -31.13 -13.66
C GLU A 33 3.11 -30.59 -12.31
N SER A 34 1.86 -30.88 -11.94
CA SER A 34 1.27 -30.37 -10.69
C SER A 34 2.23 -30.59 -9.55
N ALA A 35 2.45 -29.60 -8.67
CA ALA A 35 3.49 -29.67 -7.63
C ALA A 35 3.46 -30.97 -6.83
N GLU A 36 2.27 -31.57 -6.65
CA GLU A 36 2.01 -32.87 -6.02
C GLU A 36 2.77 -34.06 -6.63
N GLN A 37 3.13 -33.99 -7.90
CA GLN A 37 3.85 -35.04 -8.62
C GLN A 37 5.38 -34.90 -8.52
N LEU A 38 5.86 -33.73 -8.09
CA LEU A 38 7.28 -33.46 -7.91
C LEU A 38 7.80 -34.04 -6.59
N ASP A 39 9.05 -34.52 -6.62
CA ASP A 39 9.79 -34.88 -5.40
C ASP A 39 9.86 -33.68 -4.44
N PRO A 40 9.72 -33.89 -3.12
CA PRO A 40 9.75 -32.81 -2.13
C PRO A 40 11.00 -31.91 -2.21
N GLN A 41 12.18 -32.46 -2.56
CA GLN A 41 13.40 -31.67 -2.70
C GLN A 41 13.34 -30.75 -3.92
N THR A 42 12.83 -31.25 -5.05
CA THR A 42 12.62 -30.44 -6.25
C THR A 42 11.57 -29.36 -6.03
N ARG A 43 10.48 -29.67 -5.32
CA ARG A 43 9.47 -28.66 -4.95
C ARG A 43 10.08 -27.56 -4.08
N GLN A 44 10.84 -27.93 -3.05
CA GLN A 44 11.49 -26.95 -2.17
C GLN A 44 12.50 -26.08 -2.93
N LEU A 45 13.22 -26.63 -3.91
CA LEU A 45 14.11 -25.85 -4.78
C LEU A 45 13.36 -24.79 -5.60
N LEU A 46 12.18 -25.11 -6.11
CA LEU A 46 11.33 -24.19 -6.86
C LEU A 46 10.71 -23.11 -5.96
N GLU A 47 10.26 -23.47 -4.75
CA GLU A 47 9.78 -22.51 -3.75
C GLU A 47 10.90 -21.55 -3.31
N ASP A 48 12.10 -22.07 -3.07
CA ASP A 48 13.26 -21.24 -2.76
C ASP A 48 13.64 -20.33 -3.94
N SER A 49 13.53 -20.78 -5.19
CA SER A 49 13.83 -19.94 -6.36
C SER A 49 12.82 -18.81 -6.57
N LEU A 50 11.52 -19.10 -6.42
CA LEU A 50 10.46 -18.08 -6.42
C LEU A 50 10.66 -17.08 -5.29
N SER A 51 11.08 -17.55 -4.12
CA SER A 51 11.40 -16.69 -2.99
C SER A 51 12.53 -15.71 -3.32
N VAL A 52 13.56 -16.14 -4.06
CA VAL A 52 14.66 -15.25 -4.48
C VAL A 52 14.17 -14.17 -5.43
N THR A 53 13.40 -14.52 -6.46
CA THR A 53 12.93 -13.54 -7.47
C THR A 53 12.03 -12.48 -6.83
N GLU A 54 11.12 -12.89 -5.95
CA GLU A 54 10.24 -11.97 -5.23
C GLU A 54 11.00 -11.08 -4.24
N LEU A 55 12.02 -11.62 -3.56
CA LEU A 55 12.88 -10.81 -2.70
C LEU A 55 13.70 -9.79 -3.50
N ASP A 56 14.14 -10.12 -4.71
CA ASP A 56 14.84 -9.16 -5.58
C ASP A 56 13.91 -8.03 -6.05
N HIS A 57 12.64 -8.33 -6.34
CA HIS A 57 11.62 -7.32 -6.59
C HIS A 57 11.37 -6.43 -5.37
N GLU A 58 11.25 -7.03 -4.19
CA GLU A 58 11.07 -6.29 -2.93
C GLU A 58 12.27 -5.41 -2.61
N ILE A 59 13.50 -5.90 -2.80
CA ILE A 59 14.73 -5.10 -2.67
C ILE A 59 14.69 -3.90 -3.62
N THR A 60 14.27 -4.11 -4.87
CA THR A 60 14.15 -3.04 -5.86
C THR A 60 13.13 -1.99 -5.42
N ARG A 61 11.97 -2.43 -4.90
CA ARG A 61 10.94 -1.54 -4.35
C ARG A 61 11.45 -0.73 -3.16
N ILE A 62 12.13 -1.38 -2.21
CA ILE A 62 12.72 -0.71 -1.04
C ILE A 62 13.81 0.29 -1.48
N HIS A 63 14.57 0.01 -2.53
CA HIS A 63 15.53 0.97 -3.12
C HIS A 63 14.83 2.22 -3.67
N GLN A 64 13.70 2.05 -4.34
CA GLN A 64 12.90 3.18 -4.83
C GLN A 64 12.34 4.01 -3.66
N GLU A 65 11.88 3.36 -2.59
CA GLU A 65 11.47 4.00 -1.34
C GLU A 65 12.63 4.79 -0.73
N GLU A 66 13.83 4.18 -0.63
CA GLU A 66 15.03 4.85 -0.13
C GLU A 66 15.35 6.12 -0.94
N GLN A 67 15.29 6.04 -2.27
CA GLN A 67 15.60 7.16 -3.14
C GLN A 67 14.60 8.32 -2.96
N ALA A 68 13.30 8.00 -2.81
CA ALA A 68 12.26 8.99 -2.55
C ALA A 68 12.48 9.69 -1.19
N VAL A 69 12.74 8.93 -0.13
CA VAL A 69 13.00 9.46 1.22
C VAL A 69 14.30 10.27 1.25
N ARG A 70 15.34 9.83 0.52
CA ARG A 70 16.61 10.56 0.40
C ARG A 70 16.45 11.90 -0.31
N THR A 71 15.67 11.94 -1.40
CA THR A 71 15.36 13.18 -2.10
C THR A 71 14.61 14.15 -1.18
N ARG A 72 13.65 13.65 -0.39
CA ARG A 72 12.95 14.46 0.62
C ARG A 72 13.91 15.00 1.68
N TYR A 73 14.84 14.17 2.16
CA TYR A 73 15.86 14.59 3.13
C TYR A 73 16.71 15.74 2.58
N GLU A 74 17.22 15.61 1.35
CA GLU A 74 18.04 16.64 0.68
C GLU A 74 17.27 17.95 0.49
N GLN A 75 15.98 17.87 0.13
CA GLN A 75 15.11 19.04 0.04
C GLN A 75 14.91 19.73 1.40
N LEU A 76 14.68 18.97 2.47
CA LEU A 76 14.57 19.50 3.83
C LEU A 76 15.88 20.13 4.32
N GLU A 77 17.02 19.55 3.94
CA GLU A 77 18.34 20.08 4.29
C GLU A 77 18.58 21.44 3.61
N GLN A 78 18.27 21.56 2.31
CA GLN A 78 18.29 22.83 1.58
C GLN A 78 17.37 23.88 2.23
N GLN A 79 16.12 23.49 2.53
CA GLN A 79 15.16 24.37 3.21
C GLN A 79 15.64 24.79 4.61
N SER A 80 16.33 23.91 5.33
CA SER A 80 16.92 24.19 6.64
C SER A 80 17.96 25.30 6.57
N ILE A 81 18.84 25.28 5.55
CA ILE A 81 19.87 26.31 5.36
C ILE A 81 19.22 27.68 5.17
N THR A 82 18.26 27.80 4.26
CA THR A 82 17.56 29.08 4.01
C THR A 82 16.76 29.54 5.23
N SER A 83 16.04 28.62 5.88
CA SER A 83 15.25 28.94 7.08
C SER A 83 16.13 29.35 8.25
N GLN A 84 17.34 28.78 8.37
CA GLN A 84 18.30 29.14 9.41
C GLN A 84 18.85 30.56 9.22
N GLN A 85 19.13 30.97 7.98
CA GLN A 85 19.53 32.35 7.67
C GLN A 85 18.42 33.33 8.06
N GLN A 86 17.21 33.07 7.60
CA GLN A 86 16.05 33.89 7.90
C GLN A 86 15.75 33.97 9.40
N PHE A 87 15.88 32.85 10.13
CA PHE A 87 15.73 32.83 11.57
C PHE A 87 16.79 33.69 12.27
N ASN A 88 18.05 33.65 11.81
CA ASN A 88 19.11 34.49 12.37
C ASN A 88 18.82 35.98 12.15
N ASP A 89 18.32 36.36 10.97
CA ASP A 89 17.95 37.74 10.67
C ASP A 89 16.79 38.21 11.58
N ALA A 90 15.73 37.42 11.69
CA ALA A 90 14.60 37.73 12.56
C ALA A 90 15.01 37.79 14.03
N LYS A 91 15.94 36.92 14.46
CA LYS A 91 16.52 36.95 15.80
C LYS A 91 17.26 38.26 16.06
N ILE A 92 18.12 38.70 15.13
CA ILE A 92 18.85 39.96 15.28
C ILE A 92 17.88 41.15 15.41
N GLN A 93 16.80 41.19 14.64
CA GLN A 93 15.81 42.26 14.75
C GLN A 93 15.01 42.19 16.05
N SER A 94 14.61 40.99 16.47
CA SER A 94 13.94 40.74 17.74
C SER A 94 14.81 41.16 18.94
N ASP A 95 16.10 40.81 18.91
CA ASP A 95 17.07 41.18 19.94
C ASP A 95 17.17 42.71 20.09
N LYS A 96 17.16 43.48 18.99
CA LYS A 96 17.14 44.96 19.05
C LYS A 96 15.90 45.49 19.74
N VAL A 97 14.73 44.93 19.43
CA VAL A 97 13.47 45.33 20.07
C VAL A 97 13.54 45.04 21.57
N LEU A 98 13.94 43.83 21.96
CA LEU A 98 14.09 43.45 23.38
C LEU A 98 15.09 44.36 24.12
N ILE A 99 16.23 44.65 23.50
CA ILE A 99 17.24 45.57 24.05
C ILE A 99 16.63 46.95 24.23
N ALA A 100 15.91 47.50 23.26
CA ALA A 100 15.31 48.83 23.36
C ALA A 100 14.27 48.95 24.49
N TYR A 101 13.52 47.86 24.78
CA TYR A 101 12.65 47.80 25.97
C TYR A 101 13.46 47.65 27.26
N TYR A 102 14.52 46.84 27.25
CA TYR A 102 15.34 46.56 28.43
C TYR A 102 16.22 47.74 28.87
N THR A 103 16.83 48.45 27.91
CA THR A 103 17.70 49.62 28.17
C THR A 103 16.91 50.89 28.47
N GLY A 104 15.58 50.85 28.32
CA GLY A 104 14.71 52.00 28.53
C GLY A 104 14.73 53.02 27.40
N GLU A 105 15.28 52.71 26.22
CA GLU A 105 15.16 53.58 25.03
C GLU A 105 13.69 53.85 24.69
N ARG A 106 12.82 52.84 24.83
CA ARG A 106 11.37 52.99 24.68
C ARG A 106 10.75 53.87 25.77
N GLU A 107 11.37 54.02 26.94
CA GLU A 107 10.92 54.96 27.97
C GLU A 107 11.20 56.42 27.63
N GLN A 108 12.19 56.71 26.77
CA GLN A 108 12.45 58.08 26.31
C GLN A 108 11.27 58.65 25.50
N LEU A 109 10.46 57.78 24.88
CA LEU A 109 9.20 58.16 24.22
C LEU A 109 8.17 58.71 25.21
N ARG A 110 8.16 58.23 26.47
CA ARG A 110 7.30 58.79 27.53
C ARG A 110 7.67 60.25 27.83
N ASN A 111 8.95 60.60 27.78
CA ASN A 111 9.40 61.97 27.97
C ASN A 111 9.02 62.86 26.77
N ALA A 112 9.05 62.31 25.55
CA ALA A 112 8.61 63.01 24.34
C ALA A 112 7.11 63.35 24.34
N PHE A 113 6.27 62.49 24.92
CA PHE A 113 4.84 62.76 25.12
C PHE A 113 4.59 64.02 25.96
N TRP A 114 5.28 64.15 27.10
CA TRP A 114 5.15 65.32 27.97
C TRP A 114 5.73 66.60 27.37
N ALA A 115 6.73 66.47 26.48
CA ALA A 115 7.35 67.60 25.79
C ALA A 115 6.51 68.17 24.62
N ALA A 116 5.50 67.45 24.13
CA ALA A 116 4.72 67.83 22.95
C ALA A 116 3.85 69.11 23.13
N GLY A 117 3.56 69.50 24.37
CA GLY A 117 3.02 70.81 24.77
C GLY A 117 1.68 71.25 24.15
N SER A 118 1.04 70.43 23.31
CA SER A 118 -0.16 70.75 22.53
C SER A 118 -0.98 69.51 22.19
N ILE A 119 -2.31 69.68 22.02
CA ILE A 119 -3.22 68.58 21.67
C ILE A 119 -2.84 67.93 20.32
N SER A 120 -2.48 68.74 19.32
CA SER A 120 -2.03 68.24 18.01
C SER A 120 -0.73 67.44 18.12
N GLY A 121 0.21 67.85 18.98
CA GLY A 121 1.44 67.11 19.24
C GLY A 121 1.20 65.77 19.94
N VAL A 122 0.21 65.69 20.83
CA VAL A 122 -0.21 64.45 21.49
C VAL A 122 -0.81 63.45 20.50
N ILE A 123 -1.65 63.90 19.56
CA ILE A 123 -2.24 63.05 18.52
C ILE A 123 -1.13 62.48 17.62
N ALA A 124 -0.22 63.34 17.13
CA ALA A 124 0.91 62.90 16.31
C ALA A 124 1.80 61.90 17.06
N PHE A 125 2.11 62.14 18.34
CA PHE A 125 2.86 61.20 19.17
C PHE A 125 2.16 59.84 19.26
N TYR A 126 0.85 59.82 19.52
CA TYR A 126 0.09 58.58 19.62
C TYR A 126 0.14 57.76 18.32
N GLU A 127 0.01 58.43 17.16
CA GLU A 127 0.14 57.77 15.85
C GLU A 127 1.53 57.17 15.63
N TYR A 128 2.60 57.91 15.95
CA TYR A 128 3.97 57.40 15.87
C TYR A 128 4.24 56.25 16.85
N TYR A 129 3.74 56.37 18.09
CA TYR A 129 3.90 55.33 19.11
C TYR A 129 3.20 54.04 18.71
N LYS A 130 1.97 54.15 18.18
CA LYS A 130 1.24 53.01 17.64
C LYS A 130 2.00 52.35 16.48
N MET A 131 2.54 53.13 15.56
CA MET A 131 3.35 52.59 14.45
C MET A 131 4.57 51.81 14.95
N ILE A 132 5.26 52.29 16.00
CA ILE A 132 6.39 51.59 16.62
C ILE A 132 5.93 50.28 17.26
N LEU A 133 4.83 50.30 18.03
CA LEU A 133 4.30 49.09 18.66
C LEU A 133 3.85 48.05 17.62
N ASP A 134 3.16 48.48 16.57
CA ASP A 134 2.72 47.60 15.48
C ASP A 134 3.94 46.96 14.79
N HIS A 135 5.00 47.74 14.55
CA HIS A 135 6.26 47.22 14.01
C HIS A 135 6.95 46.23 14.95
N ASP A 136 7.07 46.55 16.25
CA ASP A 136 7.70 45.67 17.24
C ASP A 136 6.91 44.33 17.36
N GLN A 137 5.58 44.38 17.32
CA GLN A 137 4.72 43.20 17.29
C GLN A 137 4.96 42.35 16.04
N GLN A 138 5.09 42.99 14.87
CA GLN A 138 5.40 42.30 13.62
C GLN A 138 6.76 41.60 13.67
N VAL A 139 7.79 42.27 14.21
CA VAL A 139 9.14 41.68 14.38
C VAL A 139 9.10 40.45 15.30
N MET A 140 8.38 40.54 16.42
CA MET A 140 8.23 39.41 17.36
C MET A 140 7.44 38.25 16.74
N ALA A 141 6.39 38.56 15.99
CA ALA A 141 5.59 37.56 15.28
C ALA A 141 6.40 36.86 14.18
N ASP A 142 7.22 37.60 13.42
CA ASP A 142 8.14 37.03 12.42
C ASP A 142 9.16 36.10 13.08
N TYR A 143 9.80 36.54 14.18
CA TYR A 143 10.72 35.70 14.95
C TYR A 143 10.08 34.38 15.39
N ARG A 144 8.88 34.46 16.00
CA ARG A 144 8.14 33.27 16.45
C ARG A 144 7.83 32.33 15.28
N THR A 145 7.33 32.88 14.19
CA THR A 145 7.00 32.10 12.98
C THR A 145 8.23 31.37 12.45
N ARG A 146 9.37 32.05 12.34
CA ARG A 146 10.62 31.44 11.86
C ARG A 146 11.20 30.42 12.84
N TYR A 147 11.04 30.65 14.15
CA TYR A 147 11.42 29.68 15.18
C TYR A 147 10.60 28.39 15.07
N ASP A 148 9.29 28.49 14.92
CA ASP A 148 8.41 27.33 14.79
C ASP A 148 8.71 26.58 13.47
N GLN A 149 8.98 27.31 12.38
CA GLN A 149 9.40 26.73 11.10
C GLN A 149 10.71 25.93 11.20
N ILE A 150 11.78 26.53 11.74
CA ILE A 150 13.08 25.82 11.86
C ILE A 150 12.97 24.62 12.80
N ARG A 151 12.15 24.70 13.84
CA ARG A 151 11.86 23.59 14.74
C ARG A 151 11.16 22.44 14.01
N SER A 152 10.16 22.74 13.18
CA SER A 152 9.46 21.75 12.37
C SER A 152 10.42 21.06 11.39
N ILE A 153 11.21 21.84 10.64
CA ILE A 153 12.18 21.31 9.67
C ILE A 153 13.19 20.36 10.36
N ARG A 154 13.71 20.73 11.53
CA ARG A 154 14.62 19.87 12.31
C ARG A 154 13.96 18.57 12.76
N SER A 155 12.70 18.63 13.19
CA SER A 155 11.93 17.44 13.56
C SER A 155 11.73 16.52 12.35
N ASP A 156 11.42 17.10 11.19
CA ASP A 156 11.23 16.35 9.95
C ASP A 156 12.53 15.73 9.44
N LEU A 157 13.67 16.43 9.53
CA LEU A 157 14.99 15.88 9.23
C LEU A 157 15.33 14.68 10.11
N LEU A 158 15.09 14.77 11.42
CA LEU A 158 15.33 13.67 12.35
C LEU A 158 14.46 12.44 12.04
N ARG A 159 13.17 12.67 11.76
CA ARG A 159 12.23 11.61 11.37
C ARG A 159 12.67 10.93 10.07
N THR A 160 12.98 11.73 9.05
CA THR A 160 13.39 11.24 7.72
C THR A 160 14.73 10.49 7.81
N SER A 161 15.67 10.95 8.65
CA SER A 161 16.93 10.23 8.91
C SER A 161 16.70 8.88 9.59
N THR A 162 15.78 8.82 10.55
CA THR A 162 15.40 7.57 11.23
C THR A 162 14.73 6.59 10.26
N GLU A 163 13.89 7.10 9.37
CA GLU A 163 13.26 6.34 8.28
C GLU A 163 14.30 5.75 7.33
N LEU A 164 15.29 6.53 6.89
CA LEU A 164 16.42 6.04 6.07
C LEU A 164 17.21 4.93 6.76
N ASN A 165 17.48 5.05 8.06
CA ASN A 165 18.16 3.99 8.82
C ASN A 165 17.33 2.70 8.90
N THR A 166 16.01 2.85 9.03
CA THR A 166 15.08 1.71 9.06
C THR A 166 15.03 1.02 7.70
N ILE A 167 14.95 1.80 6.62
CA ILE A 167 15.05 1.31 5.23
C ILE A 167 16.38 0.57 5.01
N GLY A 168 17.51 1.15 5.42
CA GLY A 168 18.83 0.51 5.28
C GLY A 168 18.96 -0.81 6.05
N SER A 169 18.34 -0.89 7.22
CA SER A 169 18.27 -2.14 8.01
C SER A 169 17.44 -3.21 7.27
N ARG A 170 16.25 -2.84 6.76
CA ARG A 170 15.41 -3.73 5.96
C ARG A 170 16.13 -4.25 4.71
N LEU A 171 16.82 -3.38 3.96
CA LEU A 171 17.62 -3.79 2.79
C LEU A 171 18.71 -4.79 3.14
N THR A 172 19.38 -4.60 4.27
CA THR A 172 20.44 -5.52 4.74
C THR A 172 19.87 -6.89 5.07
N GLU A 173 18.74 -6.92 5.77
CA GLU A 173 18.02 -8.16 6.10
C GLU A 173 17.59 -8.92 4.83
N GLN A 174 16.92 -8.25 3.88
CA GLN A 174 16.48 -8.92 2.65
C GLN A 174 17.67 -9.47 1.84
N ARG A 175 18.79 -8.74 1.75
CA ARG A 175 20.01 -9.24 1.09
C ARG A 175 20.59 -10.48 1.76
N GLN A 176 20.57 -10.54 3.09
CA GLN A 176 21.02 -11.72 3.83
C GLN A 176 20.10 -12.91 3.56
N ARG A 177 18.78 -12.69 3.49
CA ARG A 177 17.80 -13.72 3.14
C ARG A 177 18.06 -14.26 1.73
N VAL A 178 18.24 -13.39 0.72
CA VAL A 178 18.59 -13.80 -0.65
C VAL A 178 19.87 -14.63 -0.68
N ALA A 179 20.94 -14.20 -0.01
CA ALA A 179 22.19 -14.96 0.04
C ALA A 179 22.01 -16.35 0.67
N SER A 180 21.19 -16.45 1.73
CA SER A 180 20.88 -17.73 2.37
C SER A 180 20.10 -18.67 1.45
N LEU A 181 19.10 -18.15 0.73
CA LEU A 181 18.30 -18.88 -0.25
C LEU A 181 19.14 -19.36 -1.43
N GLN A 182 19.98 -18.49 -1.99
CA GLN A 182 20.91 -18.85 -3.06
C GLN A 182 21.85 -19.99 -2.64
N THR A 183 22.30 -19.99 -1.37
CA THR A 183 23.11 -21.07 -0.82
C THR A 183 22.31 -22.38 -0.74
N ARG A 184 21.05 -22.34 -0.31
CA ARG A 184 20.16 -23.52 -0.29
C ARG A 184 19.91 -24.07 -1.69
N ILE A 185 19.60 -23.19 -2.65
CA ILE A 185 19.40 -23.56 -4.06
C ILE A 185 20.66 -24.21 -4.62
N HIS A 186 21.83 -23.61 -4.42
CA HIS A 186 23.09 -24.18 -4.92
C HIS A 186 23.39 -25.55 -4.30
N THR A 187 23.16 -25.69 -3.00
CA THR A 187 23.35 -26.96 -2.28
C THR A 187 22.37 -28.02 -2.77
N GLY A 188 21.09 -27.69 -2.92
CA GLY A 188 20.06 -28.60 -3.38
C GLY A 188 20.27 -29.03 -4.84
N LEU A 189 20.71 -28.12 -5.71
CA LEU A 189 21.13 -28.45 -7.08
C LEU A 189 22.35 -29.38 -7.09
N ALA A 190 23.34 -29.14 -6.22
CA ALA A 190 24.53 -29.98 -6.15
C ALA A 190 24.24 -31.39 -5.61
N SER A 191 23.21 -31.54 -4.76
CA SER A 191 22.75 -32.84 -4.25
C SER A 191 21.72 -33.54 -5.14
N SER A 192 21.18 -32.85 -6.16
CA SER A 192 20.17 -33.42 -7.07
C SER A 192 20.80 -34.47 -7.99
N SER A 193 20.06 -35.54 -8.25
CA SER A 193 20.42 -36.55 -9.26
C SER A 193 20.38 -35.99 -10.69
N GLU A 194 19.56 -34.96 -10.93
CA GLU A 194 19.37 -34.32 -12.23
C GLU A 194 19.45 -32.79 -12.12
N PRO A 195 20.65 -32.22 -11.93
CA PRO A 195 20.83 -30.79 -11.71
C PRO A 195 20.43 -29.93 -12.90
N ASP A 196 20.58 -30.42 -14.14
CA ASP A 196 20.23 -29.67 -15.34
C ASP A 196 18.72 -29.59 -15.55
N THR A 197 17.99 -30.70 -15.33
CA THR A 197 16.53 -30.73 -15.34
C THR A 197 15.97 -29.78 -14.28
N ALA A 198 16.51 -29.82 -13.05
CA ALA A 198 16.09 -28.92 -11.97
C ALA A 198 16.29 -27.43 -12.32
N ARG A 199 17.41 -27.07 -12.97
CA ARG A 199 17.65 -25.68 -13.43
C ARG A 199 16.65 -25.24 -14.48
N GLN A 200 16.28 -26.12 -15.41
CA GLN A 200 15.27 -25.82 -16.43
C GLN A 200 13.90 -25.57 -15.79
N LEU A 201 13.48 -26.44 -14.86
CA LEU A 201 12.23 -26.28 -14.12
C LEU A 201 12.20 -24.96 -13.32
N ILE A 202 13.31 -24.59 -12.67
CA ILE A 202 13.43 -23.30 -11.97
C ILE A 202 13.21 -22.13 -12.94
N ALA A 203 13.86 -22.16 -14.11
CA ALA A 203 13.75 -21.09 -15.09
C ALA A 203 12.32 -20.99 -15.66
N GLU A 204 11.70 -22.12 -15.97
CA GLU A 204 10.33 -22.18 -16.49
C GLU A 204 9.31 -21.72 -15.45
N MET A 205 9.46 -22.14 -14.19
CA MET A 205 8.59 -21.73 -13.09
C MET A 205 8.67 -20.22 -12.82
N ASN A 206 9.89 -19.68 -12.73
CA ASN A 206 10.08 -18.25 -12.51
C ASN A 206 9.48 -17.44 -13.68
N ALA A 207 9.70 -17.87 -14.92
CA ALA A 207 9.11 -17.23 -16.09
C ALA A 207 7.58 -17.33 -16.10
N TYR A 208 7.00 -18.47 -15.71
CA TYR A 208 5.56 -18.62 -15.61
C TYR A 208 4.96 -17.71 -14.53
N TRP A 209 5.59 -17.67 -13.36
CA TRP A 209 5.18 -16.82 -12.26
C TRP A 209 5.22 -15.33 -12.63
N GLU A 210 6.34 -14.85 -13.19
CA GLU A 210 6.52 -13.43 -13.56
C GLU A 210 5.53 -12.98 -14.64
N ASN A 211 5.26 -13.82 -15.65
CA ASN A 211 4.47 -13.43 -16.80
C ASN A 211 2.97 -13.69 -16.65
N ILE A 212 2.59 -14.69 -15.87
CA ILE A 212 1.20 -15.18 -15.77
C ILE A 212 0.77 -15.27 -14.31
N GLY A 213 1.51 -16.03 -13.49
CA GLY A 213 1.09 -16.36 -12.12
C GLY A 213 0.79 -15.14 -11.25
N LEU A 214 1.71 -14.18 -11.20
CA LEU A 214 1.54 -12.96 -10.40
C LEU A 214 0.35 -12.12 -10.89
N TYR A 215 0.17 -11.99 -12.20
CA TYR A 215 -0.95 -11.24 -12.78
C TYR A 215 -2.29 -11.87 -12.39
N GLU A 216 -2.41 -13.19 -12.50
CA GLU A 216 -3.63 -13.89 -12.13
C GLU A 216 -3.90 -13.78 -10.64
N VAL A 217 -2.90 -14.04 -9.78
CA VAL A 217 -3.05 -13.88 -8.33
C VAL A 217 -3.52 -12.47 -7.96
N LYS A 218 -2.99 -11.43 -8.60
CA LYS A 218 -3.45 -10.05 -8.39
C LYS A 218 -4.91 -9.86 -8.81
N ASN A 219 -5.34 -10.40 -9.95
CA ASN A 219 -6.73 -10.32 -10.38
C ASN A 219 -7.68 -10.98 -9.36
N TYR A 220 -7.27 -12.12 -8.80
CA TYR A 220 -8.02 -12.81 -7.74
C TYR A 220 -8.15 -11.95 -6.49
N PHE A 221 -7.04 -11.41 -5.99
CA PHE A 221 -7.07 -10.51 -4.82
C PHE A 221 -7.85 -9.22 -5.09
N GLN A 222 -7.80 -8.70 -6.31
CA GLN A 222 -8.59 -7.55 -6.72
C GLN A 222 -10.09 -7.84 -6.67
N ALA A 223 -10.52 -8.97 -7.24
CA ALA A 223 -11.92 -9.38 -7.20
C ALA A 223 -12.40 -9.61 -5.76
N LEU A 224 -11.54 -10.20 -4.90
CA LEU A 224 -11.81 -10.35 -3.48
C LEU A 224 -11.97 -8.99 -2.77
N ALA A 225 -11.06 -8.05 -2.99
CA ALA A 225 -11.13 -6.72 -2.38
C ALA A 225 -12.38 -5.95 -2.84
N GLN A 226 -12.75 -6.03 -4.12
CA GLN A 226 -13.98 -5.45 -4.64
C GLN A 226 -15.22 -6.07 -3.99
N SER A 227 -15.21 -7.38 -3.77
CA SER A 227 -16.28 -8.07 -3.04
C SER A 227 -16.36 -7.58 -1.60
N MET A 228 -15.22 -7.46 -0.90
CA MET A 228 -15.20 -7.01 0.49
C MET A 228 -15.75 -5.59 0.69
N GLN A 229 -15.66 -4.71 -0.31
CA GLN A 229 -16.30 -3.39 -0.26
C GLN A 229 -17.84 -3.46 -0.20
N GLN A 230 -18.45 -4.51 -0.74
CA GLN A 230 -19.91 -4.73 -0.74
C GLN A 230 -20.38 -5.54 0.47
N PHE A 231 -19.44 -6.09 1.26
CA PHE A 231 -19.73 -6.94 2.39
C PHE A 231 -20.57 -6.27 3.51
N PRO A 232 -20.36 -4.97 3.85
CA PRO A 232 -21.20 -4.29 4.84
C PRO A 232 -22.69 -4.28 4.45
N ASP A 233 -23.00 -4.03 3.17
CA ASP A 233 -24.38 -4.00 2.66
C ASP A 233 -25.02 -5.39 2.72
N PHE A 234 -24.25 -6.43 2.38
CA PHE A 234 -24.68 -7.81 2.53
C PHE A 234 -25.05 -8.15 3.97
N LEU A 235 -24.22 -7.78 4.94
CA LEU A 235 -24.50 -8.02 6.37
C LEU A 235 -25.75 -7.29 6.87
N GLN A 236 -26.02 -6.09 6.36
CA GLN A 236 -27.24 -5.34 6.69
C GLN A 236 -28.50 -5.97 6.10
N ALA A 237 -28.40 -6.59 4.92
CA ALA A 237 -29.52 -7.23 4.26
C ALA A 237 -29.92 -8.58 4.90
N GLN A 238 -29.01 -9.23 5.64
CA GLN A 238 -29.25 -10.55 6.25
C GLN A 238 -30.02 -10.46 7.57
N PRO A 239 -31.25 -11.02 7.65
CA PRO A 239 -32.05 -10.97 8.87
C PRO A 239 -31.37 -11.75 10.01
N GLY A 240 -31.06 -11.06 11.11
CA GLY A 240 -30.51 -11.69 12.33
C GLY A 240 -28.99 -11.93 12.32
N ALA A 241 -28.28 -11.51 11.26
CA ALA A 241 -26.81 -11.53 11.22
C ALA A 241 -26.19 -10.59 12.27
N ILE A 242 -26.84 -9.45 12.51
CA ILE A 242 -26.48 -8.48 13.54
C ILE A 242 -27.41 -8.65 14.74
N ARG A 243 -26.84 -9.05 15.89
CA ARG A 243 -27.56 -9.16 17.17
C ARG A 243 -27.12 -8.03 18.09
N THR A 244 -28.07 -7.44 18.80
CA THR A 244 -27.81 -6.33 19.72
C THR A 244 -28.22 -6.72 21.13
N ASN A 245 -27.32 -6.50 22.09
CA ASN A 245 -27.59 -6.59 23.52
C ASN A 245 -27.16 -5.26 24.18
N GLY A 246 -28.01 -4.24 24.10
CA GLY A 246 -27.71 -2.90 24.60
C GLY A 246 -26.61 -2.22 23.79
N ARG A 247 -25.42 -2.04 24.39
CA ARG A 247 -24.25 -1.40 23.76
C ARG A 247 -23.32 -2.39 23.03
N GLN A 248 -23.57 -3.69 23.20
CA GLN A 248 -22.79 -4.75 22.56
C GLN A 248 -23.53 -5.26 21.34
N TYR A 249 -22.79 -5.41 20.25
CA TYR A 249 -23.25 -5.94 18.99
C TYR A 249 -22.46 -7.22 18.70
N THR A 250 -23.13 -8.21 18.13
CA THR A 250 -22.50 -9.46 17.72
C THR A 250 -22.91 -9.75 16.29
N ILE A 251 -21.92 -9.89 15.42
CA ILE A 251 -22.12 -10.35 14.05
C ILE A 251 -21.72 -11.82 14.01
N VAL A 252 -22.62 -12.67 13.51
CA VAL A 252 -22.33 -14.08 13.25
C VAL A 252 -22.43 -14.29 11.74
N ILE A 253 -21.34 -14.78 11.15
CA ILE A 253 -21.25 -15.08 9.72
C ILE A 253 -21.04 -16.58 9.60
N GLU A 254 -21.99 -17.26 8.99
CA GLU A 254 -21.85 -18.67 8.65
C GLU A 254 -21.02 -18.82 7.37
N GLN A 255 -20.22 -19.88 7.29
CA GLN A 255 -19.38 -20.16 6.13
C GLN A 255 -20.19 -20.19 4.83
N GLN A 256 -21.37 -20.83 4.87
CA GLN A 256 -22.24 -20.91 3.70
C GLN A 256 -22.72 -19.53 3.25
N GLN A 257 -23.08 -18.65 4.18
CA GLN A 257 -23.48 -17.27 3.86
C GLN A 257 -22.35 -16.47 3.21
N LEU A 258 -21.12 -16.66 3.67
CA LEU A 258 -19.95 -16.01 3.07
C LEU A 258 -19.69 -16.52 1.65
N ASN A 259 -19.75 -17.84 1.43
CA ASN A 259 -19.60 -18.41 0.09
C ASN A 259 -20.72 -17.94 -0.85
N ASP A 260 -21.97 -17.95 -0.39
CA ASP A 260 -23.11 -17.47 -1.18
C ASP A 260 -22.97 -15.99 -1.57
N PHE A 261 -22.45 -15.15 -0.67
CA PHE A 261 -22.14 -13.74 -0.95
C PHE A 261 -21.09 -13.59 -2.05
N LEU A 262 -20.01 -14.37 -1.97
CA LEU A 262 -18.90 -14.26 -2.91
C LEU A 262 -19.26 -14.82 -4.29
N HIS A 263 -20.05 -15.89 -4.37
CA HIS A 263 -20.59 -16.38 -5.65
C HIS A 263 -21.58 -15.43 -6.32
N GLN A 264 -22.25 -14.56 -5.55
CA GLN A 264 -23.11 -13.51 -6.10
C GLN A 264 -22.31 -12.32 -6.65
N THR A 265 -21.02 -12.23 -6.30
CA THR A 265 -20.16 -11.13 -6.72
C THR A 265 -19.49 -11.46 -8.04
N ALA A 266 -19.60 -10.56 -9.01
CA ALA A 266 -19.03 -10.76 -10.34
C ALA A 266 -17.49 -10.79 -10.29
N GLY A 267 -16.88 -11.78 -10.94
CA GLY A 267 -15.43 -11.83 -11.16
C GLY A 267 -14.65 -12.78 -10.25
N LEU A 268 -15.32 -13.47 -9.32
CA LEU A 268 -14.74 -14.61 -8.61
C LEU A 268 -15.11 -15.92 -9.32
N PRO A 269 -14.21 -16.93 -9.36
CA PRO A 269 -14.53 -18.21 -9.95
C PRO A 269 -15.58 -18.98 -9.13
N ASP A 270 -16.42 -19.75 -9.80
CA ASP A 270 -17.42 -20.63 -9.15
C ASP A 270 -16.79 -21.69 -8.24
N SER A 271 -15.51 -22.01 -8.44
CA SER A 271 -14.76 -22.97 -7.63
C SER A 271 -14.22 -22.38 -6.31
N LEU A 272 -14.30 -21.07 -6.13
CA LEU A 272 -13.76 -20.40 -4.96
C LEU A 272 -14.60 -20.73 -3.72
N GLN A 273 -13.93 -21.25 -2.69
CA GLN A 273 -14.56 -21.70 -1.44
C GLN A 273 -13.78 -21.18 -0.24
N PHE A 274 -14.53 -20.61 0.70
CA PHE A 274 -14.06 -20.18 2.00
C PHE A 274 -14.39 -21.26 3.02
N ASN A 275 -13.39 -21.63 3.79
CA ASN A 275 -13.47 -22.58 4.89
C ASN A 275 -13.00 -21.89 6.16
N PHE A 276 -13.91 -21.81 7.15
CA PHE A 276 -13.52 -21.39 8.48
C PHE A 276 -12.92 -22.59 9.21
N GLU A 277 -11.67 -22.44 9.61
CA GLU A 277 -10.97 -23.37 10.49
C GLU A 277 -10.70 -22.68 11.83
N GLN A 278 -10.21 -23.44 12.82
CA GLN A 278 -9.95 -22.88 14.14
C GLN A 278 -8.97 -21.70 14.05
N ASN A 279 -9.46 -20.50 14.38
CA ASN A 279 -8.74 -19.23 14.35
C ASN A 279 -8.14 -18.82 12.99
N ARG A 280 -8.58 -19.42 11.88
CA ARG A 280 -8.07 -19.09 10.54
C ARG A 280 -9.13 -19.23 9.47
N LEU A 281 -8.93 -18.51 8.38
CA LEU A 281 -9.72 -18.62 7.17
C LEU A 281 -8.84 -19.22 6.08
N VAL A 282 -9.35 -20.27 5.45
CA VAL A 282 -8.73 -20.91 4.28
C VAL A 282 -9.61 -20.62 3.07
N VAL A 283 -9.04 -20.02 2.06
CA VAL A 283 -9.69 -19.75 0.78
C VAL A 283 -9.04 -20.63 -0.25
N HIS A 284 -9.81 -21.44 -0.96
CA HIS A 284 -9.31 -22.28 -2.04
C HIS A 284 -10.10 -22.01 -3.31
N GLY A 285 -9.44 -21.88 -4.44
CA GLY A 285 -10.09 -21.71 -5.74
C GLY A 285 -9.28 -22.36 -6.85
N GLU A 286 -9.97 -22.88 -7.86
CA GLU A 286 -9.34 -23.52 -9.02
C GLU A 286 -10.02 -23.08 -10.32
N GLU A 287 -9.26 -22.50 -11.24
CA GLU A 287 -9.78 -22.10 -12.55
C GLU A 287 -8.83 -22.56 -13.66
N GLY A 288 -9.28 -23.53 -14.45
CA GLY A 288 -8.50 -24.09 -15.54
C GLY A 288 -7.27 -24.84 -15.04
N GLN A 289 -6.10 -24.20 -15.13
CA GLN A 289 -4.80 -24.74 -14.69
C GLN A 289 -4.25 -24.01 -13.45
N LEU A 290 -5.01 -23.06 -12.91
CA LEU A 290 -4.62 -22.24 -11.77
C LEU A 290 -5.33 -22.77 -10.53
N ALA A 291 -4.57 -23.15 -9.51
CA ALA A 291 -5.05 -23.46 -8.19
C ALA A 291 -4.43 -22.48 -7.19
N LEU A 292 -5.28 -21.81 -6.42
CA LEU A 292 -4.88 -20.83 -5.42
C LEU A 292 -5.43 -21.24 -4.06
N GLU A 293 -4.56 -21.21 -3.05
CA GLU A 293 -4.94 -21.36 -1.66
C GLU A 293 -4.39 -20.19 -0.83
N ILE A 294 -5.27 -19.48 -0.14
CA ILE A 294 -4.94 -18.37 0.76
C ILE A 294 -5.29 -18.81 2.17
N ILE A 295 -4.31 -18.81 3.07
CA ILE A 295 -4.51 -19.08 4.48
C ILE A 295 -4.21 -17.79 5.24
N GLY A 296 -5.13 -17.39 6.10
CA GLY A 296 -4.96 -16.17 6.87
C GLY A 296 -5.82 -16.09 8.12
N HIS A 297 -5.74 -14.98 8.82
CA HIS A 297 -6.52 -14.70 10.01
C HIS A 297 -6.95 -13.22 10.06
N TYR A 298 -7.96 -12.93 10.88
CA TYR A 298 -8.37 -11.56 11.14
C TYR A 298 -7.72 -11.04 12.42
N GLU A 299 -7.17 -9.84 12.36
CA GLU A 299 -6.62 -9.09 13.49
C GLU A 299 -7.36 -7.76 13.63
N ILE A 300 -7.56 -7.29 14.86
CA ILE A 300 -8.17 -5.99 15.11
C ILE A 300 -7.08 -4.93 15.19
N GLU A 301 -7.13 -3.97 14.26
CA GLU A 301 -6.23 -2.83 14.26
C GLU A 301 -6.99 -1.56 14.71
N ASN A 302 -6.32 -0.74 15.53
CA ASN A 302 -6.88 0.49 16.10
C ASN A 302 -6.02 1.74 15.82
N ASN A 303 -4.97 1.63 15.01
CA ASN A 303 -3.94 2.67 14.88
C ASN A 303 -4.44 3.94 14.19
N GLN A 304 -5.20 3.80 13.10
CA GLN A 304 -5.77 4.92 12.33
C GLN A 304 -7.30 4.88 12.34
N GLN A 305 -7.85 3.71 12.01
CA GLN A 305 -9.27 3.41 12.03
C GLN A 305 -9.45 2.04 12.67
N ASN A 306 -10.55 1.83 13.40
CA ASN A 306 -10.87 0.50 13.88
C ASN A 306 -11.28 -0.39 12.70
N ALA A 307 -10.45 -1.40 12.43
CA ALA A 307 -10.67 -2.33 11.32
C ALA A 307 -10.36 -3.75 11.76
N MET A 308 -11.12 -4.70 11.22
CA MET A 308 -10.72 -6.10 11.21
C MET A 308 -9.91 -6.35 9.96
N ARG A 309 -8.58 -6.28 10.08
CA ARG A 309 -7.67 -6.49 8.97
C ARG A 309 -7.45 -7.97 8.74
N PHE A 310 -7.57 -8.41 7.50
CA PHE A 310 -7.18 -9.76 7.10
C PHE A 310 -5.66 -9.80 6.89
N ARG A 311 -5.01 -10.79 7.51
CA ARG A 311 -3.58 -11.09 7.39
C ARG A 311 -3.43 -12.40 6.63
N VAL A 312 -2.59 -12.40 5.60
CA VAL A 312 -2.24 -13.56 4.79
C VAL A 312 -1.03 -14.24 5.43
N ASP A 313 -1.26 -15.38 6.07
CA ASP A 313 -0.21 -16.18 6.71
C ASP A 313 0.56 -17.02 5.67
N GLN A 314 -0.16 -17.53 4.66
CA GLN A 314 0.42 -18.39 3.64
C GLN A 314 -0.38 -18.27 2.35
N LEU A 315 0.34 -18.25 1.24
CA LEU A 315 -0.22 -18.30 -0.10
C LEU A 315 0.39 -19.49 -0.84
N VAL A 316 -0.45 -20.34 -1.44
CA VAL A 316 -0.02 -21.49 -2.24
C VAL A 316 -0.59 -21.34 -3.63
N PHE A 317 0.29 -21.38 -4.62
CA PHE A 317 -0.04 -21.25 -6.03
C PHE A 317 0.40 -22.49 -6.78
N ASN A 318 -0.55 -23.20 -7.40
CA ASN A 318 -0.32 -24.48 -8.08
C ASN A 318 0.43 -25.51 -7.22
N GLY A 319 0.22 -25.47 -5.90
CA GLY A 319 0.87 -26.33 -4.91
C GLY A 319 2.29 -25.88 -4.49
N PHE A 320 2.75 -24.72 -4.94
CA PHE A 320 4.00 -24.08 -4.49
C PHE A 320 3.70 -23.00 -3.47
N ARG A 321 4.37 -23.05 -2.31
CA ARG A 321 4.29 -21.97 -1.32
C ARG A 321 5.00 -20.73 -1.85
N LEU A 322 4.28 -19.62 -1.88
CA LEU A 322 4.82 -18.32 -2.23
C LEU A 322 5.47 -17.64 -1.01
N PRO A 323 6.42 -16.73 -1.24
CA PRO A 323 7.14 -16.07 -0.15
C PRO A 323 6.25 -15.07 0.59
N ASP A 324 6.67 -14.77 1.83
CA ASP A 324 6.08 -13.75 2.69
C ASP A 324 6.06 -12.36 2.04
N THR A 325 7.05 -12.03 1.21
CA THR A 325 7.08 -10.76 0.47
C THR A 325 5.92 -10.61 -0.49
N THR A 326 5.54 -11.68 -1.20
CA THR A 326 4.36 -11.68 -2.07
C THR A 326 3.09 -11.53 -1.25
N CYS A 327 2.99 -12.22 -0.10
CA CYS A 327 1.85 -12.10 0.82
C CYS A 327 1.68 -10.64 1.30
N GLN A 328 2.77 -10.03 1.77
CA GLN A 328 2.78 -8.63 2.22
C GLN A 328 2.47 -7.65 1.08
N MET A 329 2.98 -7.89 -0.13
CA MET A 329 2.67 -7.07 -1.30
C MET A 329 1.16 -7.08 -1.57
N LEU A 330 0.53 -8.27 -1.59
CA LEU A 330 -0.89 -8.42 -1.85
C LEU A 330 -1.75 -7.82 -0.73
N GLU A 331 -1.37 -8.00 0.54
CA GLU A 331 -2.04 -7.35 1.68
C GLU A 331 -2.03 -5.82 1.58
N ASN A 332 -0.92 -5.24 1.12
CA ASN A 332 -0.79 -3.79 1.00
C ASN A 332 -1.50 -3.22 -0.23
N GLU A 333 -1.58 -3.99 -1.32
CA GLU A 333 -2.19 -3.57 -2.58
C GLU A 333 -3.72 -3.74 -2.57
N PHE A 334 -4.22 -4.75 -1.88
CA PHE A 334 -5.64 -5.12 -1.88
C PHE A 334 -6.23 -5.11 -0.47
N ASP A 335 -7.14 -4.18 -0.21
CA ASP A 335 -7.78 -4.07 1.10
C ASP A 335 -8.88 -5.13 1.27
N LEU A 336 -8.53 -6.18 2.02
CA LEU A 336 -9.44 -7.24 2.45
C LEU A 336 -9.99 -7.00 3.87
N SER A 337 -9.82 -5.79 4.41
CA SER A 337 -10.25 -5.44 5.76
C SER A 337 -11.75 -5.18 5.83
N PHE A 338 -12.33 -5.45 6.99
CA PHE A 338 -13.71 -5.07 7.30
C PHE A 338 -13.74 -3.91 8.29
N TYR A 339 -14.56 -2.90 7.99
CA TYR A 339 -14.68 -1.68 8.78
C TYR A 339 -16.06 -1.61 9.44
N PRO A 340 -16.18 -1.89 10.76
CA PRO A 340 -17.48 -1.89 11.44
C PRO A 340 -18.23 -0.55 11.33
N GLU A 341 -17.50 0.56 11.23
CA GLU A 341 -18.04 1.91 11.06
C GLU A 341 -18.84 2.08 9.75
N GLN A 342 -18.60 1.24 8.73
CA GLN A 342 -19.38 1.24 7.49
C GLN A 342 -20.79 0.66 7.68
N ILE A 343 -21.01 -0.16 8.71
CA ILE A 343 -22.34 -0.66 9.05
C ILE A 343 -23.08 0.34 9.92
N ILE A 344 -22.47 0.72 11.05
CA ILE A 344 -23.04 1.70 12.00
C ILE A 344 -21.92 2.66 12.40
N PRO A 345 -22.10 3.98 12.27
CA PRO A 345 -21.14 4.95 12.77
C PRO A 345 -20.82 4.70 14.25
N TYR A 346 -19.55 4.87 14.64
CA TYR A 346 -19.04 4.67 16.01
C TYR A 346 -19.01 3.22 16.52
N LEU A 347 -19.29 2.26 15.65
CA LEU A 347 -19.14 0.84 15.97
C LEU A 347 -17.67 0.46 15.86
N ARG A 348 -17.14 -0.23 16.88
CA ARG A 348 -15.76 -0.71 16.91
C ARG A 348 -15.72 -2.21 17.18
N ALA A 349 -14.90 -2.94 16.44
CA ALA A 349 -14.55 -4.32 16.72
C ALA A 349 -13.67 -4.43 17.95
N THR A 350 -14.06 -5.36 18.84
CA THR A 350 -13.39 -5.65 20.11
C THR A 350 -12.78 -7.04 20.13
N SER A 351 -13.43 -8.01 19.49
CA SER A 351 -12.87 -9.34 19.28
C SER A 351 -13.42 -10.01 18.03
N VAL A 352 -12.62 -10.91 17.47
CA VAL A 352 -12.99 -11.80 16.38
C VAL A 352 -12.67 -13.23 16.80
N GLY A 353 -13.61 -14.14 16.61
CA GLY A 353 -13.46 -15.56 16.89
C GLY A 353 -13.88 -16.36 15.68
N ILE A 354 -12.97 -17.20 15.17
CA ILE A 354 -13.25 -18.10 14.05
C ILE A 354 -13.23 -19.53 14.57
N VAL A 355 -14.33 -20.23 14.38
CA VAL A 355 -14.47 -21.65 14.67
C VAL A 355 -14.94 -22.35 13.40
N PRO A 356 -14.83 -23.69 13.30
CA PRO A 356 -15.36 -24.41 12.15
C PRO A 356 -16.79 -23.97 11.78
N GLN A 357 -16.99 -23.66 10.51
CA GLN A 357 -18.26 -23.21 9.90
C GLN A 357 -18.79 -21.84 10.32
N SER A 358 -18.17 -21.13 11.27
CA SER A 358 -18.68 -19.80 11.67
C SER A 358 -17.61 -18.83 12.18
N MET A 359 -17.80 -17.56 11.84
CA MET A 359 -17.05 -16.44 12.38
C MET A 359 -17.96 -15.57 13.24
N THR A 360 -17.53 -15.26 14.46
CA THR A 360 -18.21 -14.38 15.38
C THR A 360 -17.37 -13.13 15.61
N VAL A 361 -17.98 -11.97 15.41
CA VAL A 361 -17.35 -10.66 15.64
C VAL A 361 -18.10 -9.96 16.76
N GLN A 362 -17.38 -9.57 17.81
CA GLN A 362 -17.93 -8.73 18.86
C GLN A 362 -17.59 -7.27 18.62
N LEU A 363 -18.60 -6.43 18.73
CA LEU A 363 -18.53 -5.02 18.41
C LEU A 363 -19.13 -4.21 19.57
N GLU A 364 -18.65 -2.99 19.76
CA GLU A 364 -19.16 -2.07 20.78
C GLU A 364 -19.34 -0.66 20.23
N LEU A 365 -20.29 0.07 20.80
CA LEU A 365 -20.44 1.50 20.53
C LEU A 365 -19.44 2.31 21.35
N SER A 366 -18.49 2.94 20.67
CA SER A 366 -17.65 3.97 21.27
C SER A 366 -18.45 5.26 21.39
N LEU A 367 -18.79 5.63 22.62
CA LEU A 367 -19.20 7.01 22.93
C LEU A 367 -17.90 7.79 23.14
N HIS A 368 -17.76 8.94 22.48
CA HIS A 368 -16.62 9.85 22.64
C HIS A 368 -16.30 10.17 24.10
#